data_AF-A0A2P6VWS1-F1
#
_entry.id   AF-A0A2P6VWS1-F1
#
_cell.length_a   1.000
_cell.length_b   1.000
_cell.length_c   1.000
_cell.angle_alpha   90.00
_cell.angle_beta   90.00
_cell.angle_gamma   90.00
#
_symmetry.space_group_name_H-M   'P 1'
#
loop_
_entity.id
_entity.type
_entity.pdbx_description
1 polymer ?
#
loop_
_entity_poly.entity_id
_entity_poly.type
_entity_poly.pdbx_seq_one_letter_code
_entity_poly.pdbx_strand_id
1 'polypeptide(L)'
;MTGEVRSGAATRTAVVTVAIALVLFLGKLAAAWTSGSVGLLSTAVDSGLDLGMSLVVLAGIRLAQIPADPEHPYGHGKFESVAGLVEAGVLAAVGILVGTVGVLRVLDPDPVTLDAWMVGVLLVSALVGAERGYTLHKEGQRHGSAALSVDAWHYATDVVTSLVGLLGAWLATQGWAWADGGAAIFIGGFLAAGSLHVGWRAAGDLVDRVPPTLTERAAAAIRSVARVENVDQVRVRGAGPDTFVDATVDIPRSLGLEQAHEVMDQVEARVEEELGGADVTVHAEPVAARETAIAELKVLAARDPDVVGIHEILVDEIGDELYVDCHVEVAEDVTLREGHEIAHRFEARAKREVEAVAGMRTHIEPAPHDPREGQDVTDEHDDLVAAIGKAIEQGPFTGRGSIALKRVPPNLEAVVAARLPGETELEQAHRAAHELEHELLGEIGGLDRVVVHIEPEESP
;
A
#
# COMPACT_ATOMS: atom_id res chain seq x y z
N MET A 1 7.55 10.07 -13.93
CA MET A 1 7.21 11.48 -14.21
C MET A 1 6.30 11.93 -13.08
N THR A 2 6.64 13.01 -12.38
CA THR A 2 5.82 13.55 -11.29
C THR A 2 4.42 13.95 -11.79
N GLY A 3 3.40 13.88 -10.92
CA GLY A 3 2.00 14.16 -11.26
C GLY A 3 1.80 15.53 -11.94
N GLU A 4 2.57 16.55 -11.51
CA GLU A 4 2.54 17.90 -12.09
C GLU A 4 2.98 17.97 -13.58
N VAL A 5 3.93 17.14 -14.00
CA VAL A 5 4.40 17.15 -15.40
C VAL A 5 3.40 16.44 -16.32
N ARG A 6 2.69 15.44 -15.80
CA ARG A 6 1.58 14.78 -16.52
C ARG A 6 0.37 15.69 -16.68
N SER A 7 0.05 16.49 -15.67
CA SER A 7 -1.12 17.38 -15.67
C SER A 7 -1.00 18.55 -16.66
N GLY A 8 0.18 19.18 -16.75
CA GLY A 8 0.43 20.28 -17.68
C GLY A 8 0.31 19.88 -19.17
N ALA A 9 0.72 18.65 -19.50
CA ALA A 9 0.64 18.12 -20.87
C ALA A 9 -0.82 17.85 -21.31
N ALA A 10 -1.61 17.21 -20.45
CA ALA A 10 -3.03 16.95 -20.71
C ALA A 10 -3.82 18.26 -20.93
N THR A 11 -3.58 19.27 -20.07
CA THR A 11 -4.19 20.60 -20.22
C THR A 11 -3.77 21.27 -21.53
N ARG A 12 -2.50 21.17 -21.92
CA ARG A 12 -2.02 21.73 -23.18
C ARG A 12 -2.70 21.08 -24.38
N THR A 13 -2.82 19.75 -24.38
CA THR A 13 -3.53 19.00 -25.43
C THR A 13 -4.99 19.44 -25.51
N ALA A 14 -5.71 19.51 -24.39
CA ALA A 14 -7.10 19.97 -24.36
C ALA A 14 -7.26 21.41 -24.87
N VAL A 15 -6.36 22.34 -24.49
CA VAL A 15 -6.37 23.72 -25.00
C VAL A 15 -6.15 23.77 -26.51
N VAL A 16 -5.24 22.96 -27.05
CA VAL A 16 -5.01 22.87 -28.50
C VAL A 16 -6.25 22.33 -29.20
N THR A 17 -6.89 21.28 -28.68
CA THR A 17 -8.14 20.74 -29.22
C THR A 17 -9.25 21.80 -29.25
N VAL A 18 -9.46 22.54 -28.15
CA VAL A 18 -10.42 23.65 -28.08
C VAL A 18 -10.10 24.73 -29.11
N ALA A 19 -8.83 25.10 -29.29
CA ALA A 19 -8.43 26.10 -30.27
C ALA A 19 -8.74 25.65 -31.71
N ILE A 20 -8.45 24.39 -32.04
CA ILE A 20 -8.77 23.82 -33.36
C ILE A 20 -10.30 23.76 -33.56
N ALA A 21 -11.06 23.31 -32.57
CA ALA A 21 -12.52 23.27 -32.61
C ALA A 21 -13.11 24.67 -32.82
N LEU A 22 -12.58 25.68 -32.13
CA LEU A 22 -12.99 27.07 -32.28
C LEU A 22 -12.73 27.59 -33.70
N VAL A 23 -11.54 27.33 -34.26
CA VAL A 23 -11.20 27.74 -35.62
C VAL A 23 -12.12 27.08 -36.65
N LEU A 24 -12.39 25.78 -36.50
CA LEU A 24 -13.33 25.08 -37.39
C LEU A 24 -14.75 25.63 -37.27
N PHE A 25 -15.24 25.84 -36.05
CA PHE A 25 -16.57 26.38 -35.80
C PHE A 25 -16.73 27.75 -36.45
N LEU A 26 -15.80 28.68 -36.20
CA LEU A 26 -15.84 30.02 -36.79
C LEU A 26 -15.72 29.99 -38.31
N GLY A 27 -14.88 29.09 -38.86
CA GLY A 27 -14.75 28.90 -40.29
C GLY A 27 -16.04 28.40 -40.95
N LYS A 28 -16.67 27.37 -40.39
CA LYS A 28 -17.96 26.83 -40.88
C LYS A 28 -19.09 27.85 -40.71
N LEU A 29 -19.12 28.57 -39.59
CA LEU A 29 -20.12 29.61 -39.33
C LEU A 29 -20.00 30.78 -40.32
N ALA A 30 -18.77 31.25 -40.60
CA ALA A 30 -18.54 32.28 -41.60
C ALA A 30 -18.98 31.80 -43.00
N ALA A 31 -18.60 30.57 -43.39
CA ALA A 31 -19.02 29.98 -44.66
C ALA A 31 -20.55 29.84 -44.77
N ALA A 32 -21.23 29.41 -43.70
CA ALA A 32 -22.68 29.35 -43.62
C ALA A 32 -23.32 30.73 -43.79
N TRP A 33 -22.79 31.75 -43.09
CA TRP A 33 -23.30 33.12 -43.16
C TRP A 33 -23.13 33.74 -44.55
N THR A 34 -21.96 33.58 -45.16
CA THR A 34 -21.69 34.15 -46.49
C THR A 34 -22.43 33.43 -47.61
N SER A 35 -22.69 32.12 -47.46
CA SER A 35 -23.38 31.32 -48.46
C SER A 35 -24.91 31.41 -48.36
N GLY A 36 -25.45 31.75 -47.18
CA GLY A 36 -26.88 31.66 -46.90
C GLY A 36 -27.42 30.22 -46.88
N SER A 37 -26.54 29.21 -46.86
CA SER A 37 -26.93 27.80 -46.93
C SER A 37 -27.35 27.26 -45.56
N VAL A 38 -28.58 26.79 -45.47
CA VAL A 38 -29.12 26.08 -44.30
C VAL A 38 -28.33 24.79 -44.02
N GLY A 39 -27.83 24.12 -45.06
CA GLY A 39 -26.97 22.94 -44.91
C GLY A 39 -25.63 23.28 -44.25
N LEU A 40 -24.99 24.38 -44.65
CA LEU A 40 -23.75 24.83 -44.01
C LEU A 40 -23.98 25.32 -42.59
N LEU A 41 -25.14 25.95 -42.32
CA LEU A 41 -25.52 26.32 -40.96
C LEU A 41 -25.64 25.09 -40.05
N SER A 42 -26.21 23.99 -40.54
CA SER A 42 -26.27 22.71 -39.82
C SER A 42 -24.86 22.20 -39.46
N THR A 43 -23.93 22.21 -40.42
CA THR A 43 -22.53 21.80 -40.16
C THR A 43 -21.79 22.73 -39.20
N ALA A 44 -22.19 24.00 -39.11
CA ALA A 44 -21.64 24.94 -38.15
C ALA A 44 -22.18 24.68 -36.74
N VAL A 45 -23.47 24.35 -36.60
CA VAL A 45 -24.08 23.95 -35.31
C VAL A 45 -23.39 22.71 -34.77
N ASP A 46 -23.14 21.71 -35.62
CA ASP A 46 -22.43 20.48 -35.27
C ASP A 46 -21.04 20.75 -34.68
N SER A 47 -20.21 21.53 -35.38
CA SER A 47 -18.91 21.94 -34.84
C SER A 47 -18.99 22.90 -33.63
N GLY A 48 -20.14 23.54 -33.41
CA GLY A 48 -20.42 24.29 -32.20
C GLY A 48 -20.66 23.37 -31.00
N LEU A 49 -21.34 22.24 -31.21
CA LEU A 49 -21.50 21.19 -30.19
C LEU A 49 -20.14 20.57 -29.85
N ASP A 50 -19.30 20.27 -30.86
CA ASP A 50 -17.94 19.76 -30.64
C ASP A 50 -17.11 20.74 -29.79
N LEU A 51 -17.15 22.04 -30.12
CA LEU A 51 -16.48 23.07 -29.33
C LEU A 51 -17.01 23.10 -27.89
N GLY A 52 -18.33 23.01 -27.71
CA GLY A 52 -18.95 22.92 -26.39
C GLY A 52 -18.44 21.72 -25.60
N MET A 53 -18.33 20.56 -26.23
CA MET A 53 -17.83 19.35 -25.59
C MET A 53 -16.35 19.44 -25.23
N SER A 54 -15.50 19.92 -26.14
CA SER A 54 -14.09 20.15 -25.84
C SER A 54 -13.89 21.17 -24.70
N LEU A 55 -14.79 22.16 -24.54
CA LEU A 55 -14.78 23.07 -23.40
C LEU A 55 -15.16 22.37 -22.08
N VAL A 56 -16.15 21.47 -22.10
CA VAL A 56 -16.52 20.64 -20.94
C VAL A 56 -15.35 19.74 -20.52
N VAL A 57 -14.69 19.09 -21.47
CA VAL A 57 -13.48 18.28 -21.24
C VAL A 57 -12.37 19.12 -20.64
N LEU A 58 -12.07 20.28 -21.22
CA LEU A 58 -11.05 21.20 -20.69
C LEU A 58 -11.39 21.67 -19.27
N ALA A 59 -12.65 22.01 -19.00
CA ALA A 59 -13.09 22.41 -17.67
C ALA A 59 -12.94 21.26 -16.67
N GLY A 60 -13.33 20.03 -17.03
CA GLY A 60 -13.16 18.83 -16.23
C GLY A 60 -11.70 18.58 -15.86
N ILE A 61 -10.79 18.64 -16.85
CA ILE A 61 -9.34 18.49 -16.63
C ILE A 61 -8.80 19.60 -15.73
N ARG A 62 -9.21 20.86 -15.94
CA ARG A 62 -8.77 22.00 -15.10
C ARG A 62 -9.25 21.88 -13.66
N LEU A 63 -10.49 21.48 -13.45
CA LEU A 63 -11.05 21.25 -12.11
C LEU A 63 -10.36 20.07 -11.44
N ALA A 64 -10.12 18.97 -12.17
CA ALA A 64 -9.43 17.80 -11.66
C ALA A 64 -8.00 18.06 -11.18
N GLN A 65 -7.36 19.12 -11.68
CA GLN A 65 -6.01 19.54 -11.29
C GLN A 65 -5.96 20.42 -10.05
N ILE A 66 -7.12 20.82 -9.51
CA ILE A 66 -7.15 21.56 -8.25
C ILE A 66 -6.72 20.59 -7.14
N PRO A 67 -5.65 20.91 -6.39
CA PRO A 67 -5.16 20.05 -5.31
C PRO A 67 -6.21 19.86 -4.22
N ALA A 68 -5.95 18.94 -3.30
CA ALA A 68 -6.81 18.73 -2.14
C ALA A 68 -7.03 20.01 -1.33
N ASP A 69 -8.27 20.22 -0.90
CA ASP A 69 -8.68 21.31 -0.03
C ASP A 69 -9.55 20.76 1.13
N PRO A 70 -9.91 21.57 2.13
CA PRO A 70 -10.70 21.08 3.26
C PRO A 70 -12.09 20.54 2.91
N GLU A 71 -12.71 20.99 1.81
CA GLU A 71 -13.99 20.48 1.32
C GLU A 71 -13.81 19.21 0.46
N HIS A 72 -12.63 19.05 -0.14
CA HIS A 72 -12.22 17.93 -0.99
C HIS A 72 -10.86 17.35 -0.55
N PRO A 73 -10.80 16.59 0.56
CA PRO A 73 -9.54 16.08 1.12
C PRO A 73 -8.75 15.14 0.20
N TYR A 74 -9.43 14.50 -0.75
CA TYR A 74 -8.82 13.63 -1.76
C TYR A 74 -8.63 14.32 -3.12
N GLY A 75 -8.78 15.65 -3.15
CA GLY A 75 -8.69 16.44 -4.36
C GLY A 75 -9.91 16.34 -5.27
N HIS A 76 -9.73 16.87 -6.47
CA HIS A 76 -10.80 17.11 -7.43
C HIS A 76 -10.78 16.13 -8.62
N GLY A 77 -9.91 15.11 -8.61
CA GLY A 77 -9.69 14.23 -9.76
C GLY A 77 -10.96 13.63 -10.39
N LYS A 78 -11.99 13.36 -9.58
CA LYS A 78 -13.28 12.82 -10.06
C LYS A 78 -14.05 13.75 -11.02
N PHE A 79 -13.76 15.06 -11.04
CA PHE A 79 -14.38 15.99 -12.01
C PHE A 79 -14.05 15.64 -13.46
N GLU A 80 -12.94 14.95 -13.71
CA GLU A 80 -12.60 14.44 -15.03
C GLU A 80 -13.58 13.35 -15.50
N SER A 81 -13.92 12.40 -14.62
CA SER A 81 -14.93 11.37 -14.88
C SER A 81 -16.33 11.97 -15.02
N VAL A 82 -16.65 13.03 -14.26
CA VAL A 82 -17.91 13.78 -14.43
C VAL A 82 -18.00 14.40 -15.83
N ALA A 83 -16.94 15.03 -16.32
CA ALA A 83 -16.91 15.59 -17.67
C ALA A 83 -17.14 14.51 -18.74
N GLY A 84 -16.47 13.35 -18.60
CA GLY A 84 -16.69 12.21 -19.49
C GLY A 84 -18.13 11.65 -19.43
N LEU A 85 -18.79 11.69 -18.27
CA LEU A 85 -20.18 11.28 -18.13
C LEU A 85 -21.16 12.25 -18.80
N VAL A 86 -20.90 13.57 -18.68
CA VAL A 86 -21.66 14.60 -19.40
C VAL A 86 -21.53 14.40 -20.91
N GLU A 87 -20.33 14.13 -21.41
CA GLU A 87 -20.07 13.83 -22.81
C GLU A 87 -20.77 12.59 -23.31
N ALA A 88 -20.71 11.49 -22.56
CA ALA A 88 -21.49 10.29 -22.86
C ALA A 88 -23.01 10.60 -22.92
N GLY A 89 -23.53 11.41 -22.00
CA GLY A 89 -24.93 11.82 -22.00
C GLY A 89 -25.33 12.61 -23.25
N VAL A 90 -24.52 13.58 -23.66
CA VAL A 90 -24.75 14.37 -24.88
C VAL A 90 -24.68 13.49 -26.12
N LEU A 91 -23.68 12.61 -26.23
CA LEU A 91 -23.52 11.69 -27.34
C LEU A 91 -24.70 10.70 -27.45
N ALA A 92 -25.22 10.22 -26.31
CA ALA A 92 -26.42 9.40 -26.28
C ALA A 92 -27.65 10.15 -26.81
N ALA A 93 -27.84 11.41 -26.38
CA ALA A 93 -28.95 12.24 -26.83
C ALA A 93 -28.89 12.51 -28.34
N VAL A 94 -27.70 12.84 -28.86
CA VAL A 94 -27.46 13.01 -30.31
C VAL A 94 -27.73 11.71 -31.05
N GLY A 95 -27.26 10.56 -30.54
CA GLY A 95 -27.52 9.24 -31.11
C GLY A 95 -29.00 8.91 -31.22
N ILE A 96 -29.77 9.13 -30.14
CA ILE A 96 -31.22 8.92 -30.12
C ILE A 96 -31.92 9.84 -31.12
N LEU A 97 -31.54 11.12 -31.17
CA LEU A 97 -32.11 12.08 -32.10
C LEU A 97 -31.85 11.67 -33.56
N VAL A 98 -30.59 11.39 -33.92
CA VAL A 98 -30.19 10.99 -35.27
C VAL A 98 -30.86 9.68 -35.67
N GLY A 99 -30.93 8.71 -34.77
CA GLY A 99 -31.63 7.45 -35.02
C GLY A 99 -33.13 7.65 -35.26
N THR A 100 -33.78 8.53 -34.49
CA THR A 100 -35.19 8.87 -34.65
C THR A 100 -35.45 9.56 -36.00
N VAL A 101 -34.61 10.54 -36.37
CA VAL A 101 -34.66 11.19 -37.69
C VAL A 101 -34.42 10.17 -38.81
N GLY A 102 -33.51 9.23 -38.61
CA GLY A 102 -33.26 8.14 -39.56
C GLY A 102 -34.50 7.27 -39.79
N VAL A 103 -35.23 6.89 -38.72
CA VAL A 103 -36.50 6.16 -38.84
C VAL A 103 -37.51 6.96 -39.65
N LEU A 104 -37.66 8.26 -39.37
CA LEU A 104 -38.58 9.12 -40.13
C LEU A 104 -38.20 9.18 -41.62
N ARG A 105 -36.90 9.30 -41.94
CA ARG A 105 -36.41 9.31 -43.33
C ARG A 105 -36.49 7.99 -44.07
N VAL A 106 -36.50 6.86 -43.37
CA VAL A 106 -36.80 5.56 -43.99
C VAL A 106 -38.28 5.46 -44.36
N LEU A 107 -39.16 6.02 -43.53
CA LEU A 107 -40.62 5.98 -43.74
C LEU A 107 -41.09 6.98 -44.81
N ASP A 108 -40.48 8.17 -44.84
CA ASP A 108 -40.75 9.23 -45.83
C ASP A 108 -39.42 9.80 -46.37
N PRO A 109 -38.87 9.23 -47.46
CA PRO A 109 -37.58 9.63 -47.99
C PRO A 109 -37.60 11.01 -48.65
N ASP A 110 -36.80 11.93 -48.10
CA ASP A 110 -36.50 13.20 -48.76
C ASP A 110 -35.51 13.02 -49.92
N PRO A 111 -35.61 13.84 -50.99
CA PRO A 111 -34.60 13.87 -52.04
C PRO A 111 -33.23 14.30 -51.49
N VAL A 112 -32.26 13.40 -51.52
CA VAL A 112 -30.87 13.71 -51.13
C VAL A 112 -30.13 14.30 -52.32
N THR A 113 -29.52 15.47 -52.11
CA THR A 113 -28.60 16.08 -53.07
C THR A 113 -27.20 16.10 -52.47
N LEU A 114 -26.23 15.59 -53.22
CA LEU A 114 -24.82 15.61 -52.83
C LEU A 114 -24.06 16.58 -53.73
N ASP A 115 -23.80 17.77 -53.21
CA ASP A 115 -22.89 18.69 -53.86
C ASP A 115 -21.43 18.31 -53.58
N ALA A 116 -20.56 18.44 -54.58
CA ALA A 116 -19.13 18.17 -54.45
C ALA A 116 -18.48 18.94 -53.28
N TRP A 117 -19.03 20.12 -52.96
CA TRP A 117 -18.64 20.91 -51.79
C TRP A 117 -18.98 20.22 -50.46
N MET A 118 -20.20 19.66 -50.31
CA MET A 118 -20.61 18.95 -49.09
C MET A 118 -19.76 17.71 -48.86
N VAL A 119 -19.47 16.96 -49.92
CA VAL A 119 -18.55 15.81 -49.87
C VAL A 119 -17.15 16.26 -49.43
N GLY A 120 -16.64 17.35 -50.00
CA GLY A 120 -15.34 17.91 -49.62
C GLY A 120 -15.27 18.31 -48.14
N VAL A 121 -16.29 19.00 -47.63
CA VAL A 121 -16.37 19.43 -46.22
C VAL A 121 -16.44 18.22 -45.28
N LEU A 122 -17.21 17.19 -45.61
CA LEU A 122 -17.31 15.96 -44.80
C LEU A 122 -15.98 15.20 -44.78
N LEU A 123 -15.32 15.04 -45.94
CA LEU A 123 -14.02 14.36 -46.02
C LEU A 123 -12.92 15.11 -45.26
N VAL A 124 -12.89 16.44 -45.36
CA VAL A 124 -11.94 17.27 -44.58
C VAL A 124 -12.25 17.18 -43.09
N SER A 125 -13.52 17.23 -42.70
CA SER A 125 -13.93 17.08 -41.29
C SER A 125 -13.53 15.71 -40.73
N ALA A 126 -13.73 14.63 -41.49
CA ALA A 126 -13.31 13.29 -41.11
C ALA A 126 -11.77 13.15 -41.01
N LEU A 127 -11.01 13.77 -41.92
CA LEU A 127 -9.55 13.76 -41.84
C LEU A 127 -9.03 14.47 -40.59
N VAL A 128 -9.58 15.64 -40.28
CA VAL A 128 -9.23 16.41 -39.08
C VAL A 128 -9.68 15.68 -37.81
N GLY A 129 -10.87 15.06 -37.82
CA GLY A 129 -11.34 14.22 -36.73
C GLY A 129 -10.42 13.01 -36.47
N ALA A 130 -9.95 12.35 -37.53
CA ALA A 130 -9.02 11.22 -37.41
C ALA A 130 -7.68 11.63 -36.79
N GLU A 131 -7.13 12.78 -37.20
CA GLU A 131 -5.87 13.30 -36.65
C GLU A 131 -6.00 13.67 -35.16
N ARG A 132 -7.10 14.32 -34.78
CA ARG A 132 -7.40 14.63 -33.38
C ARG A 132 -7.65 13.39 -32.54
N GLY A 133 -8.50 12.49 -33.02
CA GLY A 133 -8.81 11.23 -32.34
C GLY A 133 -7.55 10.42 -32.07
N TYR A 134 -6.63 10.33 -33.04
CA TYR A 134 -5.34 9.68 -32.84
C TYR A 134 -4.48 10.37 -31.77
N THR A 135 -4.39 11.70 -31.81
CA THR A 135 -3.58 12.48 -30.86
C THR A 135 -4.14 12.35 -29.44
N LEU A 136 -5.45 12.54 -29.27
CA LEU A 136 -6.13 12.44 -27.99
C LEU A 136 -6.08 11.02 -27.43
N HIS A 137 -6.23 9.98 -28.26
CA HIS A 137 -6.13 8.60 -27.81
C HIS A 137 -4.74 8.29 -27.27
N LYS A 138 -3.71 8.74 -27.99
CA LYS A 138 -2.31 8.55 -27.60
C LYS A 138 -1.98 9.28 -26.30
N GLU A 139 -2.41 10.52 -26.15
CA GLU A 139 -2.15 11.32 -24.95
C GLU A 139 -3.02 10.87 -23.76
N GLY A 140 -4.28 10.46 -23.99
CA GLY A 140 -5.16 9.88 -22.99
C GLY A 140 -4.56 8.63 -22.35
N GLN A 141 -4.01 7.71 -23.16
CA GLN A 141 -3.30 6.53 -22.63
C GLN A 141 -2.02 6.88 -21.88
N ARG A 142 -1.22 7.84 -22.38
CA ARG A 142 0.07 8.22 -21.76
C ARG A 142 -0.10 8.87 -20.39
N HIS A 143 -1.16 9.66 -20.26
CA HIS A 143 -1.41 10.47 -19.07
C HIS A 143 -2.47 9.87 -18.14
N GLY A 144 -3.10 8.75 -18.51
CA GLY A 144 -4.18 8.15 -17.73
C GLY A 144 -5.44 9.02 -17.68
N SER A 145 -5.61 9.90 -18.65
CA SER A 145 -6.72 10.87 -18.68
C SER A 145 -7.97 10.21 -19.25
N ALA A 146 -8.97 10.02 -18.38
CA ALA A 146 -10.27 9.51 -18.75
C ALA A 146 -10.96 10.46 -19.73
N ALA A 147 -10.95 11.78 -19.46
CA ALA A 147 -11.64 12.75 -20.31
C ALA A 147 -11.02 12.85 -21.71
N LEU A 148 -9.68 12.85 -21.84
CA LEU A 148 -9.04 12.81 -23.16
C LEU A 148 -9.33 11.50 -23.91
N SER A 149 -9.45 10.38 -23.18
CA SER A 149 -9.80 9.09 -23.79
C SER A 149 -11.24 9.05 -24.29
N VAL A 150 -12.15 9.74 -23.60
CA VAL A 150 -13.54 9.90 -24.05
C VAL A 150 -13.62 10.82 -25.27
N ASP A 151 -12.97 11.98 -25.23
CA ASP A 151 -12.92 12.94 -26.34
C ASP A 151 -12.29 12.30 -27.60
N ALA A 152 -11.26 11.46 -27.43
CA ALA A 152 -10.70 10.67 -28.52
C ALA A 152 -11.73 9.74 -29.18
N TRP A 153 -12.59 9.10 -28.37
CA TRP A 153 -13.66 8.23 -28.84
C TRP A 153 -14.76 9.01 -29.56
N HIS A 154 -15.09 10.22 -29.10
CA HIS A 154 -16.00 11.13 -29.79
C HIS A 154 -15.51 11.41 -31.20
N TYR A 155 -14.27 11.88 -31.36
CA TYR A 155 -13.70 12.17 -32.68
C TYR A 155 -13.54 10.93 -33.57
N ALA A 156 -13.17 9.77 -33.02
CA ALA A 156 -13.11 8.52 -33.78
C ALA A 156 -14.51 8.13 -34.30
N THR A 157 -15.53 8.35 -33.47
CA THR A 157 -16.92 8.11 -33.82
C THR A 157 -17.38 9.07 -34.92
N ASP A 158 -17.03 10.36 -34.86
CA ASP A 158 -17.34 11.34 -35.91
C ASP A 158 -16.79 10.95 -37.28
N VAL A 159 -15.61 10.32 -37.33
CA VAL A 159 -15.06 9.79 -38.59
C VAL A 159 -15.95 8.70 -39.15
N VAL A 160 -16.36 7.74 -38.30
CA VAL A 160 -17.23 6.64 -38.71
C VAL A 160 -18.60 7.15 -39.16
N THR A 161 -19.20 8.06 -38.40
CA THR A 161 -20.52 8.63 -38.72
C THR A 161 -20.46 9.46 -40.01
N SER A 162 -19.39 10.23 -40.23
CA SER A 162 -19.17 10.97 -41.47
C SER A 162 -19.06 10.05 -42.68
N LEU A 163 -18.31 8.95 -42.58
CA LEU A 163 -18.13 7.99 -43.67
C LEU A 163 -19.43 7.21 -43.98
N VAL A 164 -20.13 6.76 -42.95
CA VAL A 164 -21.41 6.04 -43.12
C VAL A 164 -22.49 6.98 -43.65
N GLY A 165 -22.56 8.22 -43.15
CA GLY A 165 -23.47 9.24 -43.65
C GLY A 165 -23.22 9.56 -45.12
N LEU A 166 -21.95 9.73 -45.51
CA LEU A 166 -21.57 9.96 -46.91
C LEU A 166 -21.96 8.78 -47.81
N LEU A 167 -21.74 7.54 -47.34
CA LEU A 167 -22.13 6.33 -48.08
C LEU A 167 -23.66 6.23 -48.23
N GLY A 168 -24.41 6.49 -47.17
CA GLY A 168 -25.87 6.48 -47.18
C GLY A 168 -26.45 7.52 -48.14
N ALA A 169 -25.95 8.75 -48.05
CA ALA A 169 -26.32 9.83 -48.97
C ALA A 169 -25.96 9.48 -50.42
N TRP A 170 -24.80 8.88 -50.67
CA TRP A 170 -24.39 8.48 -52.02
C TRP A 170 -25.32 7.41 -52.59
N LEU A 171 -25.63 6.36 -51.83
CA LEU A 171 -26.59 5.33 -52.24
C LEU A 171 -27.99 5.90 -52.51
N ALA A 172 -28.42 6.89 -51.73
CA ALA A 172 -29.68 7.59 -51.97
C ALA A 172 -29.69 8.29 -53.34
N THR A 173 -28.58 8.91 -53.76
CA THR A 173 -28.46 9.48 -55.12
C THR A 173 -28.47 8.43 -56.24
N GLN A 174 -28.11 7.18 -55.95
CA GLN A 174 -28.16 6.06 -56.90
C GLN A 174 -29.55 5.42 -57.00
N GLY A 175 -30.56 6.01 -56.35
CA GLY A 175 -31.95 5.56 -56.39
C GLY A 175 -32.38 4.71 -55.18
N TRP A 176 -31.50 4.48 -54.21
CA TRP A 176 -31.85 3.76 -52.97
C TRP A 176 -32.35 4.76 -51.93
N ALA A 177 -33.57 5.28 -52.12
CA ALA A 177 -34.09 6.43 -51.35
C ALA A 177 -34.04 6.25 -49.81
N TRP A 178 -34.20 5.02 -49.31
CA TRP A 178 -34.14 4.72 -47.87
C TRP A 178 -32.72 4.70 -47.27
N ALA A 179 -31.67 4.68 -48.11
CA ALA A 179 -30.30 4.40 -47.66
C ALA A 179 -29.73 5.49 -46.74
N ASP A 180 -30.08 6.76 -46.93
CA ASP A 180 -29.69 7.87 -46.05
C ASP A 180 -30.33 7.72 -44.65
N GLY A 181 -31.64 7.43 -44.61
CA GLY A 181 -32.34 7.13 -43.35
C GLY A 181 -31.77 5.89 -42.66
N GLY A 182 -31.45 4.84 -43.41
CA GLY A 182 -30.80 3.63 -42.89
C GLY A 182 -29.42 3.90 -42.30
N ALA A 183 -28.61 4.73 -42.97
CA ALA A 183 -27.32 5.18 -42.45
C ALA A 183 -27.49 5.99 -41.15
N ALA A 184 -28.46 6.90 -41.08
CA ALA A 184 -28.78 7.64 -39.87
C ALA A 184 -29.23 6.73 -38.70
N ILE A 185 -30.03 5.69 -38.95
CA ILE A 185 -30.39 4.69 -37.93
C ILE A 185 -29.14 3.96 -37.42
N PHE A 186 -28.27 3.51 -38.33
CA PHE A 186 -27.01 2.87 -37.95
C PHE A 186 -26.14 3.79 -37.11
N ILE A 187 -25.96 5.05 -37.55
CA ILE A 187 -25.20 6.07 -36.83
C ILE A 187 -25.79 6.27 -35.43
N GLY A 188 -27.10 6.47 -35.31
CA GLY A 188 -27.76 6.67 -34.03
C GLY A 188 -27.56 5.50 -33.06
N GLY A 189 -27.68 4.27 -33.56
CA GLY A 189 -27.41 3.06 -32.78
C GLY A 189 -25.93 2.93 -32.38
N PHE A 190 -25.01 3.27 -33.28
CA PHE A 190 -23.56 3.26 -33.02
C PHE A 190 -23.18 4.29 -31.95
N LEU A 191 -23.70 5.53 -32.06
CA LEU A 191 -23.52 6.60 -31.07
C LEU A 191 -24.07 6.19 -29.70
N ALA A 192 -25.28 5.63 -29.65
CA ALA A 192 -25.90 5.21 -28.39
C ALA A 192 -25.15 4.03 -27.73
N ALA A 193 -24.68 3.05 -28.52
CA ALA A 193 -23.88 1.95 -28.00
C ALA A 193 -22.51 2.41 -27.48
N GLY A 194 -21.83 3.29 -28.25
CA GLY A 194 -20.56 3.88 -27.87
C GLY A 194 -20.67 4.73 -26.60
N SER A 195 -21.70 5.57 -26.51
CA SER A 195 -21.93 6.43 -25.34
C SER A 195 -22.27 5.63 -24.08
N LEU A 196 -23.05 4.56 -24.19
CA LEU A 196 -23.27 3.64 -23.08
C LEU A 196 -21.97 3.00 -22.60
N HIS A 197 -21.11 2.54 -23.51
CA HIS A 197 -19.82 1.94 -23.15
C HIS A 197 -18.91 2.91 -22.40
N VAL A 198 -18.75 4.12 -22.95
CA VAL A 198 -17.97 5.21 -22.37
C VAL A 198 -18.55 5.66 -21.04
N GLY A 199 -19.86 5.87 -20.98
CA GLY A 199 -20.57 6.30 -19.78
C GLY A 199 -20.47 5.28 -18.65
N TRP A 200 -20.50 3.97 -18.96
CA TRP A 200 -20.28 2.92 -17.97
C TRP A 200 -18.88 2.91 -17.39
N ARG A 201 -17.87 3.27 -18.19
CA ARG A 201 -16.51 3.43 -17.71
C ARG A 201 -16.40 4.63 -16.77
N ALA A 202 -16.87 5.81 -17.21
CA ALA A 202 -16.85 7.03 -16.42
C ALA A 202 -17.65 6.90 -15.09
N ALA A 203 -18.82 6.25 -15.14
CA ALA A 203 -19.58 5.92 -13.95
C ALA A 203 -18.85 4.95 -13.03
N GLY A 204 -18.14 3.96 -13.60
CA GLY A 204 -17.24 3.05 -12.89
C GLY A 204 -16.17 3.79 -12.09
N ASP A 205 -15.50 4.77 -12.70
CA ASP A 205 -14.47 5.58 -12.04
C ASP A 205 -15.06 6.37 -10.85
N LEU A 206 -16.29 6.89 -10.97
CA LEU A 206 -16.96 7.61 -9.87
C LEU A 206 -17.26 6.72 -8.65
N VAL A 207 -17.55 5.44 -8.89
CA VAL A 207 -17.80 4.42 -7.85
C VAL A 207 -16.54 3.65 -7.45
N ASP A 208 -15.35 4.21 -7.74
CA ASP A 208 -14.05 3.67 -7.36
C ASP A 208 -13.74 2.29 -7.97
N ARG A 209 -14.28 1.99 -9.16
CA ARG A 209 -13.96 0.75 -9.88
C ARG A 209 -12.54 0.81 -10.43
N VAL A 210 -11.71 -0.13 -10.00
CA VAL A 210 -10.34 -0.29 -10.48
C VAL A 210 -10.13 -1.63 -11.20
N PRO A 211 -9.16 -1.72 -12.13
CA PRO A 211 -8.70 -2.99 -12.68
C PRO A 211 -8.22 -3.94 -11.55
N PRO A 212 -8.65 -5.22 -11.52
CA PRO A 212 -8.21 -6.19 -10.51
C PRO A 212 -6.69 -6.36 -10.44
N THR A 213 -6.02 -6.19 -11.59
CA THR A 213 -4.56 -6.28 -11.69
C THR A 213 -3.83 -5.22 -10.86
N LEU A 214 -4.42 -4.04 -10.60
CA LEU A 214 -3.81 -3.04 -9.71
C LEU A 214 -3.84 -3.50 -8.26
N THR A 215 -4.97 -4.03 -7.80
CA THR A 215 -5.10 -4.58 -6.44
C THR A 215 -4.17 -5.76 -6.24
N GLU A 216 -4.05 -6.65 -7.22
CA GLU A 216 -3.13 -7.80 -7.16
C GLU A 216 -1.66 -7.37 -7.11
N ARG A 217 -1.28 -6.35 -7.88
CA ARG A 217 0.08 -5.78 -7.86
C ARG A 217 0.41 -5.15 -6.51
N ALA A 218 -0.52 -4.37 -5.94
CA ALA A 218 -0.37 -3.83 -4.60
C ALA A 218 -0.20 -4.95 -3.56
N ALA A 219 -1.08 -5.94 -3.56
CA ALA A 219 -0.99 -7.08 -2.64
C ALA A 219 0.32 -7.87 -2.80
N ALA A 220 0.82 -8.03 -4.02
CA ALA A 220 2.10 -8.68 -4.28
C ALA A 220 3.30 -7.84 -3.79
N ALA A 221 3.25 -6.52 -3.94
CA ALA A 221 4.25 -5.61 -3.41
C ALA A 221 4.30 -5.66 -1.88
N ILE A 222 3.13 -5.63 -1.22
CA ILE A 222 3.01 -5.74 0.24
C ILE A 222 3.61 -7.06 0.74
N ARG A 223 3.22 -8.20 0.14
CA ARG A 223 3.74 -9.54 0.50
C ARG A 223 5.25 -9.70 0.32
N SER A 224 5.90 -8.82 -0.44
CA SER A 224 7.36 -8.88 -0.64
C SER A 224 8.16 -8.25 0.49
N VAL A 225 7.50 -7.54 1.41
CA VAL A 225 8.14 -6.90 2.56
C VAL A 225 8.33 -7.92 3.68
N ALA A 226 9.53 -7.97 4.27
CA ALA A 226 9.82 -8.87 5.38
C ALA A 226 8.97 -8.52 6.62
N ARG A 227 8.62 -9.54 7.42
CA ARG A 227 7.78 -9.42 8.63
C ARG A 227 6.31 -9.04 8.36
N VAL A 228 5.88 -9.04 7.10
CA VAL A 228 4.46 -9.11 6.75
C VAL A 228 4.09 -10.59 6.66
N GLU A 229 3.28 -11.06 7.59
CA GLU A 229 2.86 -12.47 7.66
C GLU A 229 1.74 -12.75 6.65
N ASN A 230 0.80 -11.81 6.54
CA ASN A 230 -0.37 -11.93 5.70
C ASN A 230 -0.92 -10.55 5.29
N VAL A 231 -1.73 -10.54 4.23
CA VAL A 231 -2.39 -9.34 3.71
C VAL A 231 -3.89 -9.59 3.72
N ASP A 232 -4.59 -9.07 4.73
CA ASP A 232 -6.02 -9.31 4.91
C ASP A 232 -6.86 -8.57 3.87
N GLN A 233 -6.50 -7.31 3.63
CA GLN A 233 -7.30 -6.44 2.80
C GLN A 233 -6.43 -5.44 2.06
N VAL A 234 -6.70 -5.30 0.77
CA VAL A 234 -6.18 -4.21 -0.06
C VAL A 234 -7.35 -3.58 -0.79
N ARG A 235 -7.59 -2.30 -0.53
CA ARG A 235 -8.54 -1.48 -1.28
C ARG A 235 -7.76 -0.48 -2.10
N VAL A 236 -8.09 -0.41 -3.38
CA VAL A 236 -7.47 0.54 -4.30
C VAL A 236 -8.59 1.35 -4.93
N ARG A 237 -8.40 2.66 -5.01
CA ARG A 237 -9.30 3.58 -5.72
C ARG A 237 -8.49 4.57 -6.54
N GLY A 238 -9.09 5.09 -7.61
CA GLY A 238 -8.51 6.13 -8.44
C GLY A 238 -9.27 7.44 -8.32
N ALA A 239 -8.57 8.57 -8.42
CA ALA A 239 -9.18 9.88 -8.62
C ALA A 239 -8.42 10.62 -9.73
N GLY A 240 -8.90 10.49 -10.97
CA GLY A 240 -8.18 11.01 -12.12
C GLY A 240 -6.81 10.31 -12.28
N PRO A 241 -5.69 11.04 -12.30
CA PRO A 241 -4.35 10.45 -12.42
C PRO A 241 -3.82 9.85 -11.11
N ASP A 242 -4.43 10.17 -9.97
CA ASP A 242 -3.95 9.78 -8.65
C ASP A 242 -4.56 8.43 -8.22
N THR A 243 -3.77 7.61 -7.54
CA THR A 243 -4.17 6.29 -7.04
C THR A 243 -4.01 6.27 -5.53
N PHE A 244 -5.01 5.77 -4.82
CA PHE A 244 -4.99 5.63 -3.37
C PHE A 244 -5.09 4.15 -3.00
N VAL A 245 -4.32 3.72 -2.00
CA VAL A 245 -4.29 2.34 -1.52
C VAL A 245 -4.48 2.33 -0.01
N ASP A 246 -5.53 1.67 0.46
CA ASP A 246 -5.70 1.33 1.87
C ASP A 246 -5.38 -0.16 2.05
N ALA A 247 -4.42 -0.48 2.91
CA ALA A 247 -4.02 -1.85 3.18
C ALA A 247 -4.11 -2.19 4.68
N THR A 248 -4.59 -3.40 4.97
CA THR A 248 -4.45 -4.02 6.29
C THR A 248 -3.49 -5.20 6.18
N VAL A 249 -2.47 -5.21 7.02
CA VAL A 249 -1.39 -6.20 7.01
C VAL A 249 -1.18 -6.79 8.39
N ASP A 250 -0.94 -8.09 8.42
CA ASP A 250 -0.60 -8.81 9.63
C ASP A 250 0.91 -8.71 9.89
N ILE A 251 1.27 -8.25 11.10
CA ILE A 251 2.67 -8.19 11.56
C ILE A 251 2.83 -8.91 12.90
N PRO A 252 4.03 -9.42 13.24
CA PRO A 252 4.25 -10.09 14.51
C PRO A 252 3.98 -9.16 15.72
N ARG A 253 3.15 -9.61 16.67
CA ARG A 253 2.78 -8.86 17.88
C ARG A 253 3.94 -8.58 18.85
N SER A 254 5.08 -9.21 18.63
CA SER A 254 6.32 -9.04 19.40
C SER A 254 7.13 -7.81 18.99
N LEU A 255 6.82 -7.22 17.82
CA LEU A 255 7.50 -6.02 17.35
C LEU A 255 7.18 -4.84 18.26
N GLY A 256 8.21 -4.08 18.62
CA GLY A 256 8.03 -2.78 19.25
C GLY A 256 7.34 -1.81 18.30
N LEU A 257 6.74 -0.74 18.84
CA LEU A 257 6.01 0.24 18.03
C LEU A 257 6.89 0.86 16.91
N GLU A 258 8.15 1.17 17.21
CA GLU A 258 9.10 1.72 16.23
C GLU A 258 9.38 0.72 15.09
N GLN A 259 9.60 -0.55 15.41
CA GLN A 259 9.84 -1.60 14.41
C GLN A 259 8.58 -1.86 13.56
N ALA A 260 7.40 -1.80 14.17
CA ALA A 260 6.14 -1.89 13.44
C ALA A 260 5.98 -0.73 12.45
N HIS A 261 6.34 0.50 12.86
CA HIS A 261 6.37 1.66 11.97
C HIS A 261 7.36 1.48 10.81
N GLU A 262 8.57 0.99 11.07
CA GLU A 262 9.54 0.70 10.00
C GLU A 262 9.02 -0.31 8.97
N VAL A 263 8.25 -1.32 9.39
CA VAL A 263 7.61 -2.27 8.47
C VAL A 263 6.53 -1.57 7.65
N MET A 264 5.67 -0.75 8.28
CA MET A 264 4.64 0.02 7.57
C MET A 264 5.26 0.98 6.54
N ASP A 265 6.31 1.72 6.89
CA ASP A 265 7.04 2.62 5.98
C ASP A 265 7.62 1.86 4.77
N GLN A 266 8.15 0.65 4.98
CA GLN A 266 8.64 -0.21 3.90
C GLN A 266 7.51 -0.67 2.98
N VAL A 267 6.34 -1.00 3.54
CA VAL A 267 5.15 -1.37 2.78
C VAL A 267 4.68 -0.19 1.92
N GLU A 268 4.55 1.00 2.52
CA GLU A 268 4.17 2.24 1.83
C GLU A 268 5.11 2.52 0.64
N ALA A 269 6.42 2.59 0.90
CA ALA A 269 7.43 2.86 -0.13
C ALA A 269 7.40 1.82 -1.26
N ARG A 270 7.20 0.54 -0.94
CA ARG A 270 7.18 -0.52 -1.96
C ARG A 270 5.94 -0.47 -2.84
N VAL A 271 4.78 -0.16 -2.25
CA VAL A 271 3.53 0.02 -3.01
C VAL A 271 3.58 1.30 -3.84
N GLU A 272 4.10 2.39 -3.29
CA GLU A 272 4.34 3.66 -4.00
C GLU A 272 5.19 3.45 -5.25
N GLU A 273 6.31 2.73 -5.13
CA GLU A 273 7.20 2.43 -6.26
C GLU A 273 6.49 1.59 -7.33
N GLU A 274 5.79 0.53 -6.91
CA GLU A 274 5.10 -0.39 -7.83
C GLU A 274 3.96 0.30 -8.59
N LEU A 275 3.22 1.19 -7.93
CA LEU A 275 2.06 1.86 -8.52
C LEU A 275 2.35 3.27 -9.05
N GLY A 276 3.59 3.73 -8.97
CA GLY A 276 4.05 4.97 -9.60
C GLY A 276 3.67 6.25 -8.84
N GLY A 277 3.75 6.21 -7.50
CA GLY A 277 3.46 7.32 -6.59
C GLY A 277 2.01 7.34 -6.09
N ALA A 278 1.46 6.17 -5.76
CA ALA A 278 0.15 6.07 -5.10
C ALA A 278 0.20 6.64 -3.68
N ASP A 279 -0.88 7.23 -3.19
CA ASP A 279 -1.03 7.60 -1.78
C ASP A 279 -1.45 6.34 -1.00
N VAL A 280 -0.59 5.88 -0.08
CA VAL A 280 -0.75 4.60 0.60
C VAL A 280 -0.98 4.83 2.09
N THR A 281 -2.00 4.18 2.64
CA THR A 281 -2.24 4.11 4.08
C THR A 281 -2.23 2.65 4.52
N VAL A 282 -1.39 2.32 5.48
CA VAL A 282 -1.25 0.95 6.00
C VAL A 282 -1.75 0.87 7.44
N HIS A 283 -2.61 -0.10 7.71
CA HIS A 283 -3.00 -0.51 9.05
C HIS A 283 -2.33 -1.84 9.39
N ALA A 284 -1.65 -1.90 10.53
CA ALA A 284 -1.01 -3.11 11.01
C ALA A 284 -1.89 -3.82 12.06
N GLU A 285 -2.21 -5.08 11.81
CA GLU A 285 -2.86 -5.97 12.78
C GLU A 285 -1.81 -6.89 13.44
N PRO A 286 -1.71 -6.90 14.78
CA PRO A 286 -0.71 -7.71 15.46
C PRO A 286 -1.18 -9.16 15.58
N VAL A 287 -0.46 -10.08 14.92
CA VAL A 287 -0.72 -11.53 14.95
C VAL A 287 0.31 -12.30 15.76
N ALA A 288 -0.07 -13.49 16.23
CA ALA A 288 0.88 -14.40 16.85
C ALA A 288 1.76 -15.01 15.75
N ALA A 289 3.08 -14.96 15.92
CA ALA A 289 4.01 -15.59 14.99
C ALA A 289 4.73 -16.74 15.69
N ARG A 290 4.88 -17.87 14.99
CA ARG A 290 5.49 -19.09 15.53
C ARG A 290 6.91 -18.84 16.05
N GLU A 291 7.64 -17.97 15.35
CA GLU A 291 9.01 -17.55 15.67
C GLU A 291 9.10 -16.60 16.88
N THR A 292 7.96 -16.13 17.40
CA THR A 292 7.90 -15.11 18.46
C THR A 292 7.32 -15.61 19.77
N ALA A 293 7.10 -16.92 19.92
CA ALA A 293 6.53 -17.52 21.13
C ALA A 293 7.22 -17.04 22.42
N ILE A 294 8.56 -16.93 22.43
CA ILE A 294 9.31 -16.41 23.57
C ILE A 294 8.91 -14.96 23.91
N ALA A 295 8.85 -14.09 22.89
CA ALA A 295 8.48 -12.69 23.09
C ALA A 295 7.01 -12.56 23.50
N GLU A 296 6.14 -13.40 22.97
CA GLU A 296 4.71 -13.44 23.34
C GLU A 296 4.50 -13.87 24.78
N LEU A 297 5.21 -14.89 25.25
CA LEU A 297 5.19 -15.30 26.65
C LEU A 297 5.68 -14.17 27.56
N LYS A 298 6.70 -13.41 27.15
CA LYS A 298 7.17 -12.24 27.91
C LYS A 298 6.11 -11.14 27.97
N VAL A 299 5.43 -10.84 26.86
CA VAL A 299 4.32 -9.89 26.83
C VAL A 299 3.15 -10.37 27.69
N LEU A 300 2.86 -11.67 27.67
CA LEU A 300 1.82 -12.27 28.48
C LEU A 300 2.13 -12.15 29.97
N ALA A 301 3.37 -12.45 30.37
CA ALA A 301 3.85 -12.32 31.74
C ALA A 301 3.74 -10.88 32.22
N ALA A 302 4.18 -9.91 31.42
CA ALA A 302 4.10 -8.48 31.75
C ALA A 302 2.65 -7.95 31.92
N ARG A 303 1.64 -8.68 31.43
CA ARG A 303 0.22 -8.34 31.58
C ARG A 303 -0.46 -9.05 32.76
N ASP A 304 0.22 -9.98 33.43
CA ASP A 304 -0.31 -10.67 34.60
C ASP A 304 0.22 -9.98 35.88
N PRO A 305 -0.65 -9.42 36.73
CA PRO A 305 -0.21 -8.60 37.87
C PRO A 305 0.51 -9.37 38.97
N ASP A 306 0.35 -10.70 39.04
CA ASP A 306 1.02 -11.53 40.05
C ASP A 306 2.30 -12.19 39.51
N VAL A 307 2.61 -12.01 38.23
CA VAL A 307 3.87 -12.45 37.60
C VAL A 307 4.80 -11.26 37.53
N VAL A 308 5.91 -11.33 38.27
CA VAL A 308 6.92 -10.27 38.27
C VAL A 308 7.74 -10.33 36.98
N GLY A 309 8.03 -11.53 36.51
CA GLY A 309 8.85 -11.77 35.32
C GLY A 309 8.85 -13.23 34.90
N ILE A 310 9.44 -13.49 33.74
CA ILE A 310 9.79 -14.84 33.30
C ILE A 310 11.20 -14.83 32.71
N HIS A 311 11.96 -15.88 32.96
CA HIS A 311 13.28 -16.08 32.39
C HIS A 311 13.50 -17.55 32.00
N GLU A 312 14.67 -17.86 31.43
CA GLU A 312 15.07 -19.21 31.01
C GLU A 312 13.98 -19.92 30.18
N ILE A 313 13.45 -19.20 29.19
CA ILE A 313 12.39 -19.71 28.32
C ILE A 313 13.03 -20.60 27.26
N LEU A 314 12.83 -21.90 27.38
CA LEU A 314 13.20 -22.91 26.41
C LEU A 314 11.96 -23.26 25.58
N VAL A 315 12.12 -23.28 24.26
CA VAL A 315 11.05 -23.62 23.33
C VAL A 315 11.54 -24.73 22.42
N ASP A 316 10.93 -25.90 22.58
CA ASP A 316 11.18 -27.07 21.75
C ASP A 316 10.06 -27.24 20.73
N GLU A 317 10.44 -27.41 19.47
CA GLU A 317 9.51 -27.69 18.38
C GLU A 317 9.38 -29.21 18.19
N ILE A 318 8.19 -29.75 18.46
CA ILE A 318 7.90 -31.18 18.30
C ILE A 318 6.76 -31.32 17.27
N GLY A 319 7.13 -31.53 16.01
CA GLY A 319 6.17 -31.52 14.90
C GLY A 319 5.67 -30.12 14.61
N ASP A 320 4.35 -29.92 14.58
CA ASP A 320 3.74 -28.60 14.35
C ASP A 320 3.41 -27.84 15.66
N GLU A 321 3.87 -28.35 16.81
CA GLU A 321 3.53 -27.83 18.14
C GLU A 321 4.78 -27.35 18.91
N LEU A 322 4.65 -26.27 19.69
CA LEU A 322 5.70 -25.80 20.59
C LEU A 322 5.47 -26.30 22.02
N TYR A 323 6.53 -26.81 22.62
CA TYR A 323 6.62 -27.16 24.03
C TYR A 323 7.54 -26.17 24.73
N VAL A 324 7.07 -25.59 25.83
CA VAL A 324 7.76 -24.50 26.53
C VAL A 324 8.10 -24.93 27.95
N ASP A 325 9.37 -24.77 28.33
CA ASP A 325 9.81 -24.79 29.72
C ASP A 325 10.27 -23.38 30.09
N CYS A 326 9.78 -22.81 31.19
CA CYS A 326 10.28 -21.52 31.67
C CYS A 326 10.21 -21.36 33.18
N HIS A 327 10.96 -20.40 33.70
CA HIS A 327 10.83 -19.98 35.10
C HIS A 327 9.89 -18.78 35.19
N VAL A 328 9.01 -18.80 36.18
CA VAL A 328 8.06 -17.75 36.49
C VAL A 328 8.43 -17.14 37.82
N GLU A 329 8.75 -15.86 37.80
CA GLU A 329 9.11 -15.07 38.97
C GLU A 329 7.85 -14.51 39.63
N VAL A 330 7.68 -14.78 40.93
CA VAL A 330 6.57 -14.28 41.77
C VAL A 330 7.13 -13.55 42.99
N ALA A 331 6.34 -12.70 43.65
CA ALA A 331 6.83 -11.95 44.82
C ALA A 331 7.32 -12.88 45.96
N GLU A 332 8.37 -12.47 46.68
CA GLU A 332 9.02 -13.30 47.73
C GLU A 332 8.12 -13.64 48.93
N ASP A 333 7.09 -12.83 49.20
CA ASP A 333 6.14 -13.01 50.30
C ASP A 333 5.00 -14.00 49.98
N VAL A 334 4.97 -14.51 48.74
CA VAL A 334 3.98 -15.47 48.25
C VAL A 334 4.28 -16.88 48.78
N THR A 335 3.26 -17.58 49.27
CA THR A 335 3.43 -18.97 49.71
C THR A 335 3.62 -19.90 48.53
N LEU A 336 4.28 -21.06 48.72
CA LEU A 336 4.43 -22.06 47.65
C LEU A 336 3.10 -22.48 47.00
N ARG A 337 2.00 -22.51 47.77
CA ARG A 337 0.67 -22.82 47.23
C ARG A 337 0.20 -21.72 46.28
N GLU A 338 0.29 -20.47 46.70
CA GLU A 338 -0.11 -19.32 45.89
C GLU A 338 0.78 -19.18 44.65
N GLY A 339 2.10 -19.38 44.79
CA GLY A 339 3.03 -19.39 43.66
C GLY A 339 2.68 -20.46 42.63
N HIS A 340 2.28 -21.66 43.08
CA HIS A 340 1.82 -22.73 42.18
C HIS A 340 0.48 -22.41 41.51
N GLU A 341 -0.42 -21.70 42.18
CA GLU A 341 -1.67 -21.23 41.58
C GLU A 341 -1.41 -20.15 40.52
N ILE A 342 -0.47 -19.23 40.76
CA ILE A 342 -0.03 -18.22 39.79
C ILE A 342 0.59 -18.89 38.56
N ALA A 343 1.55 -19.79 38.76
CA ALA A 343 2.24 -20.50 37.69
C ALA A 343 1.28 -21.34 36.84
N HIS A 344 0.37 -22.11 37.46
CA HIS A 344 -0.64 -22.88 36.73
C HIS A 344 -1.64 -22.00 35.97
N ARG A 345 -2.00 -20.83 36.52
CA ARG A 345 -2.83 -19.85 35.81
C ARG A 345 -2.09 -19.29 34.59
N PHE A 346 -0.81 -18.95 34.76
CA PHE A 346 0.03 -18.46 33.67
C PHE A 346 0.16 -19.51 32.55
N GLU A 347 0.44 -20.77 32.87
CA GLU A 347 0.48 -21.88 31.90
C GLU A 347 -0.84 -22.03 31.13
N ALA A 348 -1.97 -22.01 31.85
CA ALA A 348 -3.29 -22.14 31.23
C ALA A 348 -3.63 -20.93 30.34
N ARG A 349 -3.05 -19.77 30.62
CA ARG A 349 -3.22 -18.56 29.81
C ARG A 349 -2.32 -18.60 28.58
N ALA A 350 -1.07 -19.02 28.73
CA ALA A 350 -0.12 -19.22 27.64
C ALA A 350 -0.67 -20.19 26.58
N LYS A 351 -1.18 -21.36 27.00
CA LYS A 351 -1.81 -22.35 26.09
C LYS A 351 -3.06 -21.84 25.36
N ARG A 352 -3.71 -20.79 25.87
CA ARG A 352 -4.95 -20.24 25.27
C ARG A 352 -4.67 -19.03 24.38
N GLU A 353 -3.72 -18.19 24.76
CA GLU A 353 -3.44 -16.91 24.10
C GLU A 353 -2.26 -16.98 23.13
N VAL A 354 -1.36 -17.96 23.29
CA VAL A 354 -0.21 -18.20 22.39
C VAL A 354 -0.49 -19.47 21.61
N GLU A 355 -1.11 -19.32 20.43
CA GLU A 355 -1.66 -20.42 19.63
C GLU A 355 -0.65 -21.53 19.28
N ALA A 356 0.64 -21.18 19.19
CA ALA A 356 1.70 -22.13 18.89
C ALA A 356 2.10 -23.04 20.08
N VAL A 357 1.72 -22.71 21.33
CA VAL A 357 2.13 -23.44 22.54
C VAL A 357 1.14 -24.55 22.88
N ALA A 358 1.49 -25.79 22.57
CA ALA A 358 0.69 -26.97 22.91
C ALA A 358 0.96 -27.49 24.34
N GLY A 359 2.21 -27.42 24.77
CA GLY A 359 2.66 -27.87 26.08
C GLY A 359 3.46 -26.77 26.78
N MET A 360 3.24 -26.61 28.07
CA MET A 360 4.03 -25.70 28.89
C MET A 360 4.21 -26.28 30.27
N ARG A 361 5.40 -26.15 30.81
CA ARG A 361 5.75 -26.45 32.20
C ARG A 361 6.54 -25.28 32.77
N THR A 362 6.24 -24.96 34.02
CA THR A 362 6.83 -23.82 34.71
C THR A 362 7.53 -24.23 35.99
N HIS A 363 8.63 -23.56 36.29
CA HIS A 363 9.27 -23.59 37.60
C HIS A 363 9.01 -22.25 38.30
N ILE A 364 8.74 -22.29 39.60
CA ILE A 364 8.40 -21.09 40.37
C ILE A 364 9.68 -20.58 41.03
N GLU A 365 10.01 -19.32 40.78
CA GLU A 365 11.12 -18.66 41.44
C GLU A 365 10.64 -17.42 42.20
N PRO A 366 11.21 -17.13 43.37
CA PRO A 366 11.01 -15.85 44.02
C PRO A 366 11.73 -14.74 43.23
N ALA A 367 11.00 -13.69 42.87
CA ALA A 367 11.57 -12.52 42.21
C ALA A 367 12.49 -11.77 43.18
N PRO A 368 13.74 -11.45 42.78
CA PRO A 368 14.65 -10.72 43.66
C PRO A 368 14.14 -9.29 43.93
N HIS A 369 14.32 -8.79 45.16
CA HIS A 369 14.11 -7.37 45.47
C HIS A 369 15.05 -6.49 44.62
N ASP A 370 14.52 -5.45 43.95
CA ASP A 370 15.30 -4.43 43.22
C ASP A 370 14.82 -3.01 43.61
N PRO A 371 15.71 -2.09 44.02
CA PRO A 371 17.16 -2.21 44.21
C PRO A 371 17.59 -2.92 45.48
N ARG A 372 18.60 -3.78 45.38
CA ARG A 372 19.32 -4.35 46.53
C ARG A 372 20.34 -3.34 47.05
N GLU A 373 20.19 -2.89 48.30
CA GLU A 373 21.22 -2.08 48.95
C GLU A 373 22.42 -2.96 49.30
N GLY A 374 23.61 -2.58 48.80
CA GLY A 374 24.86 -3.31 49.04
C GLY A 374 26.01 -2.36 49.33
N GLN A 375 26.98 -2.84 50.11
CA GLN A 375 28.22 -2.13 50.42
C GLN A 375 29.42 -2.83 49.77
N ASP A 376 30.30 -2.07 49.13
CA ASP A 376 31.60 -2.58 48.69
C ASP A 376 32.47 -2.82 49.94
N VAL A 377 32.89 -4.06 50.12
CA VAL A 377 33.70 -4.52 51.25
C VAL A 377 35.02 -5.14 50.76
N THR A 378 35.42 -4.87 49.52
CA THR A 378 36.62 -5.47 48.91
C THR A 378 37.87 -5.23 49.76
N ASP A 379 38.07 -3.99 50.23
CA ASP A 379 39.21 -3.61 51.08
C ASP A 379 39.13 -4.20 52.51
N GLU A 380 37.98 -4.76 52.92
CA GLU A 380 37.80 -5.38 54.23
C GLU A 380 38.20 -6.86 54.25
N HIS A 381 38.39 -7.50 53.08
CA HIS A 381 38.60 -8.96 52.93
C HIS A 381 39.77 -9.28 51.99
N ASP A 382 40.95 -8.73 52.28
CA ASP A 382 42.19 -9.00 51.52
C ASP A 382 42.52 -10.50 51.40
N ASP A 383 42.17 -11.29 52.41
CA ASP A 383 42.36 -12.74 52.46
C ASP A 383 41.48 -13.46 51.43
N LEU A 384 40.21 -13.07 51.29
CA LEU A 384 39.31 -13.61 50.27
C LEU A 384 39.77 -13.20 48.86
N VAL A 385 40.17 -11.95 48.67
CA VAL A 385 40.70 -11.47 47.38
C VAL A 385 41.94 -12.26 46.96
N ALA A 386 42.86 -12.52 47.89
CA ALA A 386 44.05 -13.34 47.63
C ALA A 386 43.70 -14.79 47.30
N ALA A 387 42.74 -15.40 48.02
CA ALA A 387 42.29 -16.76 47.77
C ALA A 387 41.61 -16.91 46.39
N ILE A 388 40.73 -15.98 46.03
CA ILE A 388 40.08 -15.94 44.71
C ILE A 388 41.13 -15.79 43.61
N GLY A 389 42.09 -14.88 43.79
CA GLY A 389 43.18 -14.68 42.82
C GLY A 389 44.00 -15.95 42.58
N LYS A 390 44.26 -16.72 43.63
CA LYS A 390 44.98 -17.99 43.54
C LYS A 390 44.19 -19.07 42.81
N ALA A 391 42.87 -19.16 43.02
CA ALA A 391 42.01 -20.10 42.31
C ALA A 391 42.02 -19.81 40.79
N ILE A 392 41.95 -18.52 40.40
CA ILE A 392 42.08 -18.12 38.99
C ILE A 392 43.43 -18.55 38.41
N GLU A 393 44.54 -18.35 39.14
CA GLU A 393 45.87 -18.76 38.69
C GLU A 393 46.05 -20.28 38.57
N GLN A 394 45.26 -21.06 39.30
CA GLN A 394 45.29 -22.53 39.27
C GLN A 394 44.38 -23.12 38.18
N GLY A 395 43.39 -22.35 37.71
CA GLY A 395 42.48 -22.73 36.65
C GLY A 395 43.06 -22.57 35.24
N PRO A 396 42.24 -22.79 34.19
CA PRO A 396 42.64 -22.68 32.79
C PRO A 396 42.80 -21.22 32.29
N PHE A 397 42.86 -20.24 33.19
CA PHE A 397 42.81 -18.81 32.88
C PHE A 397 44.20 -18.25 32.53
N THR A 398 44.27 -17.31 31.58
CA THR A 398 45.53 -16.64 31.20
C THR A 398 45.87 -15.44 32.07
N GLY A 399 44.90 -14.94 32.84
CA GLY A 399 45.12 -13.90 33.83
C GLY A 399 43.87 -13.61 34.67
N ARG A 400 44.05 -12.82 35.72
CA ARG A 400 42.96 -12.28 36.54
C ARG A 400 42.63 -10.84 36.13
N GLY A 401 41.34 -10.51 36.12
CA GLY A 401 40.82 -9.16 36.01
C GLY A 401 40.53 -8.56 37.40
N SER A 402 39.48 -7.76 37.52
CA SER A 402 39.01 -7.20 38.79
C SER A 402 38.36 -8.25 39.69
N ILE A 403 38.61 -8.16 41.00
CA ILE A 403 37.89 -8.89 42.03
C ILE A 403 37.22 -7.84 42.92
N ALA A 404 35.91 -7.95 43.09
CA ALA A 404 35.13 -7.07 43.97
C ALA A 404 34.26 -7.90 44.91
N LEU A 405 34.26 -7.55 46.19
CA LEU A 405 33.43 -8.20 47.21
C LEU A 405 32.36 -7.22 47.68
N LYS A 406 31.11 -7.68 47.68
CA LYS A 406 29.95 -6.87 48.03
C LYS A 406 29.18 -7.55 49.15
N ARG A 407 28.86 -6.80 50.20
CA ARG A 407 27.93 -7.26 51.23
C ARG A 407 26.52 -6.81 50.87
N VAL A 408 25.65 -7.76 50.58
CA VAL A 408 24.22 -7.56 50.32
C VAL A 408 23.47 -8.36 51.39
N PRO A 409 23.13 -7.76 52.55
CA PRO A 409 22.68 -8.50 53.72
C PRO A 409 21.55 -9.51 53.41
N PRO A 410 21.65 -10.77 53.88
CA PRO A 410 22.69 -11.31 54.77
C PRO A 410 23.97 -11.80 54.08
N ASN A 411 24.02 -11.73 52.75
CA ASN A 411 24.97 -12.42 51.89
C ASN A 411 26.27 -11.62 51.63
N LEU A 412 27.37 -12.33 51.43
CA LEU A 412 28.62 -11.82 50.87
C LEU A 412 28.77 -12.35 49.43
N GLU A 413 28.73 -11.46 48.45
CA GLU A 413 28.83 -11.78 47.03
C GLU A 413 30.21 -11.41 46.47
N ALA A 414 30.81 -12.25 45.62
CA ALA A 414 32.02 -11.93 44.87
C ALA A 414 31.72 -11.73 43.38
N VAL A 415 32.24 -10.67 42.79
CA VAL A 415 32.26 -10.46 41.34
C VAL A 415 33.70 -10.55 40.87
N VAL A 416 33.99 -11.53 40.01
CA VAL A 416 35.34 -11.93 39.64
C VAL A 416 35.47 -11.86 38.14
N ALA A 417 36.45 -11.13 37.64
CA ALA A 417 36.83 -11.16 36.23
C ALA A 417 38.05 -12.08 36.04
N ALA A 418 37.98 -12.99 35.07
CA ALA A 418 39.07 -13.88 34.70
C ALA A 418 39.26 -13.86 33.17
N ARG A 419 40.48 -14.11 32.70
CA ARG A 419 40.84 -13.99 31.28
C ARG A 419 41.06 -15.34 30.63
N LEU A 420 40.63 -15.47 29.38
CA LEU A 420 40.91 -16.60 28.51
C LEU A 420 41.41 -16.12 27.14
N PRO A 421 42.11 -16.97 26.36
CA PRO A 421 42.49 -16.61 25.00
C PRO A 421 41.27 -16.17 24.16
N GLY A 422 41.42 -15.12 23.35
CA GLY A 422 40.32 -14.60 22.52
C GLY A 422 39.76 -15.60 21.48
N GLU A 423 40.52 -16.65 21.18
CA GLU A 423 40.12 -17.75 20.28
C GLU A 423 39.32 -18.85 21.00
N THR A 424 39.13 -18.76 22.33
CA THR A 424 38.36 -19.75 23.10
C THR A 424 36.88 -19.70 22.71
N GLU A 425 36.32 -20.86 22.36
CA GLU A 425 34.90 -20.97 22.07
C GLU A 425 34.06 -20.57 23.29
N LEU A 426 32.95 -19.86 23.04
CA LEU A 426 32.09 -19.31 24.11
C LEU A 426 31.59 -20.39 25.08
N GLU A 427 31.29 -21.59 24.59
CA GLU A 427 30.89 -22.73 25.44
C GLU A 427 31.99 -23.15 26.41
N GLN A 428 33.24 -23.17 25.95
CA GLN A 428 34.40 -23.52 26.77
C GLN A 428 34.68 -22.43 27.81
N ALA A 429 34.55 -21.16 27.42
CA ALA A 429 34.66 -20.03 28.33
C ALA A 429 33.59 -20.08 29.43
N HIS A 430 32.34 -20.39 29.07
CA HIS A 430 31.23 -20.52 30.03
C HIS A 430 31.43 -21.70 30.98
N ARG A 431 31.98 -22.82 30.49
CA ARG A 431 32.30 -23.99 31.32
C ARG A 431 33.38 -23.67 32.35
N ALA A 432 34.46 -23.00 31.93
CA ALA A 432 35.53 -22.57 32.82
C ALA A 432 35.03 -21.57 33.88
N ALA A 433 34.15 -20.63 33.49
CA ALA A 433 33.54 -19.69 34.42
C ALA A 433 32.71 -20.40 35.50
N HIS A 434 31.89 -21.37 35.10
CA HIS A 434 31.05 -22.14 36.02
C HIS A 434 31.86 -23.07 36.95
N GLU A 435 32.94 -23.67 36.44
CA GLU A 435 33.87 -24.46 37.27
C GLU A 435 34.53 -23.59 38.34
N LEU A 436 35.02 -22.39 37.97
CA LEU A 436 35.57 -21.43 38.92
C LEU A 436 34.52 -20.95 39.92
N GLU A 437 33.31 -20.62 39.49
CA GLU A 437 32.22 -20.24 40.39
C GLU A 437 31.96 -21.32 41.46
N HIS A 438 31.88 -22.58 41.02
CA HIS A 438 31.62 -23.72 41.91
C HIS A 438 32.78 -23.97 42.88
N GLU A 439 34.03 -23.85 42.41
CA GLU A 439 35.23 -23.96 43.25
C GLU A 439 35.26 -22.86 44.32
N LEU A 440 35.00 -21.60 43.93
CA LEU A 440 35.02 -20.46 44.85
C LEU A 440 33.92 -20.57 45.93
N LEU A 441 32.71 -21.02 45.57
CA LEU A 441 31.64 -21.28 46.54
C LEU A 441 31.92 -22.46 47.47
N GLY A 442 32.65 -23.48 46.99
CA GLY A 442 32.93 -24.71 47.74
C GLY A 442 34.15 -24.62 48.65
N GLU A 443 35.24 -24.01 48.19
CA GLU A 443 36.53 -24.02 48.88
C GLU A 443 36.81 -22.74 49.67
N ILE A 444 36.28 -21.59 49.24
CA ILE A 444 36.47 -20.30 49.90
C ILE A 444 35.26 -20.02 50.79
N GLY A 445 35.32 -20.54 52.01
CA GLY A 445 34.25 -20.35 53.00
C GLY A 445 33.96 -18.87 53.29
N GLY A 446 32.69 -18.50 53.27
CA GLY A 446 32.22 -17.14 53.57
C GLY A 446 31.62 -16.38 52.38
N LEU A 447 31.67 -16.92 51.17
CA LEU A 447 30.97 -16.40 49.99
C LEU A 447 29.62 -17.11 49.82
N ASP A 448 28.56 -16.34 49.66
CA ASP A 448 27.19 -16.84 49.45
C ASP A 448 26.79 -16.85 47.97
N ARG A 449 27.43 -16.00 47.16
CA ARG A 449 27.22 -15.94 45.70
C ARG A 449 28.50 -15.50 45.00
N VAL A 450 28.79 -16.08 43.85
CA VAL A 450 29.93 -15.69 43.01
C VAL A 450 29.42 -15.44 41.59
N VAL A 451 29.87 -14.37 40.96
CA VAL A 451 29.60 -14.07 39.56
C VAL A 451 30.93 -13.97 38.85
N VAL A 452 31.17 -14.89 37.91
CA VAL A 452 32.40 -14.91 37.12
C VAL A 452 32.12 -14.28 35.75
N HIS A 453 32.86 -13.22 35.43
CA HIS A 453 32.89 -12.59 34.12
C HIS A 453 34.16 -13.02 33.40
N ILE A 454 34.04 -13.53 32.16
CA ILE A 454 35.19 -13.87 31.33
C ILE A 454 35.50 -12.75 30.37
N GLU A 455 36.75 -12.29 30.41
CA GLU A 455 37.31 -11.32 29.48
C GLU A 455 38.21 -12.04 28.46
N PRO A 456 38.19 -11.66 27.17
CA PRO A 456 39.22 -12.11 26.25
C PRO A 456 40.56 -11.47 26.62
N GLU A 457 41.64 -12.23 26.50
CA GLU A 457 42.99 -11.71 26.66
C GLU A 457 43.24 -10.59 25.63
N GLU A 458 43.64 -9.41 26.11
CA GLU A 458 43.96 -8.29 25.22
C GLU A 458 45.09 -8.70 24.28
N SER A 459 44.86 -8.56 22.96
CA SER A 459 45.92 -8.79 21.97
C SER A 459 47.09 -7.82 22.26
N PRO A 460 48.34 -8.29 22.21
CA PRO A 460 49.51 -7.49 22.59
C PRO A 460 49.74 -6.25 21.72
#